data_AF-A0A821QJR6-F1
#
_entry.id   AF-A0A821QJR6-F1
#
_cell.length_a   1.000
_cell.length_b   1.000
_cell.length_c   1.000
_cell.angle_alpha   90.00
_cell.angle_beta   90.00
_cell.angle_gamma   90.00
#
_symmetry.space_group_name_H-M   'P 1'
#
loop_
_entity.id
_entity.type
_entity.pdbx_description
1 polymer ?
#
loop_
_entity_poly.entity_id
_entity_poly.type
_entity_poly.pdbx_seq_one_letter_code
_entity_poly.pdbx_strand_id
1 'polypeptide(L)' 'MSRDVTSSLLTLPVELIYRILDNLDGFTFLCSTRNVCQRLNYITDAYHRYQ' A
#
# COMPACT_ATOMS: atom_id res chain seq x y z
N MET A 1 -28.68 6.03 9.32
CA MET A 1 -27.75 4.90 9.21
C MET A 1 -26.70 5.28 8.19
N SER A 2 -25.49 5.65 8.63
CA SER A 2 -24.36 5.86 7.71
C SER A 2 -24.00 4.50 7.13
N ARG A 3 -24.00 4.37 5.80
CA ARG A 3 -23.49 3.16 5.16
C ARG A 3 -21.97 3.17 5.38
N ASP A 4 -21.47 2.40 6.33
CA ASP A 4 -20.06 2.01 6.34
C ASP A 4 -19.83 1.12 5.11
N VAL A 5 -19.73 1.76 3.94
CA VAL A 5 -18.98 1.21 2.83
C VAL A 5 -17.59 1.07 3.41
N THR A 6 -17.15 -0.16 3.68
CA THR A 6 -15.86 -0.47 4.29
C THR A 6 -14.75 0.06 3.39
N SER A 7 -14.43 1.34 3.58
CA SER A 7 -13.38 2.07 2.89
C SER A 7 -12.05 1.52 3.39
N SER A 8 -11.63 0.42 2.79
CA SER A 8 -10.38 -0.25 3.11
C SER A 8 -9.32 0.15 2.12
N LEU A 9 -8.09 0.35 2.61
CA LEU A 9 -6.91 0.44 1.75
C LEU A 9 -6.81 -0.78 0.81
N LEU A 10 -7.35 -1.93 1.24
CA LEU A 10 -7.32 -3.18 0.50
C LEU A 10 -8.28 -3.22 -0.71
N THR A 11 -9.18 -2.24 -0.86
CA THR A 11 -10.08 -2.15 -2.02
C THR A 11 -9.63 -1.11 -3.03
N LEU A 12 -8.57 -0.35 -2.75
CA LEU A 12 -8.01 0.61 -3.70
C LEU A 12 -7.33 -0.10 -4.88
N PRO A 13 -7.44 0.47 -6.11
CA PRO A 13 -6.57 0.14 -7.23
C PRO A 13 -5.08 0.25 -6.85
N VAL A 14 -4.26 -0.62 -7.42
CA VAL A 14 -2.84 -0.73 -7.06
C VAL A 14 -2.08 0.57 -7.37
N GLU A 15 -2.48 1.30 -8.39
CA GLU A 15 -1.91 2.58 -8.81
C GLU A 15 -2.09 3.67 -7.75
N LEU A 16 -3.23 3.66 -7.04
CA LEU A 16 -3.45 4.58 -5.93
C LEU A 16 -2.62 4.19 -4.72
N ILE A 17 -2.40 2.90 -4.50
CA ILE A 17 -1.52 2.42 -3.43
C ILE A 17 -0.08 2.86 -3.71
N TYR A 18 0.41 2.71 -4.95
CA TYR A 18 1.73 3.21 -5.35
C TYR A 18 1.92 4.70 -5.07
N ARG A 19 0.94 5.54 -5.42
CA ARG A 19 0.98 6.98 -5.08
C ARG A 19 1.06 7.25 -3.58
N ILE A 20 0.45 6.41 -2.74
CA ILE A 20 0.58 6.52 -1.28
C ILE A 20 2.02 6.15 -0.87
N LEU A 21 2.55 5.06 -1.43
CA LEU A 21 3.92 4.60 -1.15
C LEU A 21 5.00 5.60 -1.59
N ASP A 22 4.74 6.39 -2.63
CA ASP A 22 5.63 7.50 -3.04
C ASP A 22 5.80 8.58 -1.97
N ASN A 23 4.82 8.75 -1.09
CA ASN A 23 4.89 9.72 0.00
C ASN A 23 5.59 9.16 1.25
N LEU A 24 5.99 7.89 1.24
CA LEU A 24 6.72 7.25 2.34
C LEU A 24 8.22 7.26 2.07
N ASP A 25 9.03 7.34 3.12
CA ASP A 25 10.46 7.10 3.02
C ASP A 25 10.76 5.60 2.84
N GLY A 26 11.93 5.29 2.26
CA GLY A 26 12.32 3.91 1.94
C GLY A 26 12.41 2.98 3.14
N PHE A 27 12.71 3.52 4.34
CA PHE A 27 12.79 2.72 5.56
C PHE A 27 11.40 2.31 6.06
N THR A 28 10.46 3.26 6.13
CA THR A 28 9.04 2.98 6.46
C THR A 28 8.45 1.96 5.49
N PHE A 29 8.75 2.10 4.19
CA PHE A 29 8.32 1.18 3.14
C PHE A 29 8.83 -0.26 3.35
N LEU A 30 10.13 -0.44 3.62
CA LEU A 30 10.72 -1.78 3.75
C LEU A 30 10.40 -2.47 5.08
N CYS A 31 10.40 -1.71 6.18
CA CYS A 31 10.31 -2.28 7.53
C CYS A 31 8.87 -2.41 8.04
N SER A 32 7.97 -1.49 7.65
CA SER A 32 6.60 -1.47 8.15
C SER A 32 5.62 -2.07 7.15
N THR A 33 5.61 -1.60 5.90
CA THR A 33 4.56 -1.94 4.93
C THR A 33 4.54 -3.42 4.51
N ARG A 34 5.71 -4.05 4.36
CA ARG A 34 5.82 -5.49 4.03
C ARG A 34 5.19 -6.43 5.05
N ASN A 35 5.14 -6.03 6.32
CA ASN A 35 4.72 -6.90 7.42
C ASN A 35 3.23 -6.71 7.81
N VAL A 36 2.48 -5.86 7.10
CA VAL A 36 1.08 -5.56 7.45
C VAL A 36 0.13 -6.66 6.98
N CYS A 37 0.17 -6.99 5.69
CA CYS A 37 -0.66 -8.04 5.11
C CYS A 37 -0.07 -8.57 3.79
N GLN A 38 -0.53 -9.76 3.37
CA GLN A 38 -0.07 -10.41 2.14
C GLN A 38 -0.22 -9.53 0.91
N ARG A 39 -1.33 -8.77 0.79
CA ARG A 39 -1.57 -7.89 -0.35
C ARG A 39 -0.54 -6.76 -0.43
N LEU A 40 -0.26 -6.09 0.70
CA LEU A 40 0.72 -5.01 0.74
C LEU A 40 2.15 -5.54 0.52
N ASN A 41 2.46 -6.74 1.02
CA ASN A 41 3.74 -7.39 0.75
C ASN A 41 3.94 -7.62 -0.75
N TYR A 42 2.96 -8.22 -1.43
CA TYR A 42 3.00 -8.44 -2.87
C TYR A 42 3.12 -7.13 -3.67
N ILE A 43 2.35 -6.10 -3.31
CA ILE A 43 2.41 -4.78 -3.95
C ILE A 43 3.81 -4.17 -3.80
N THR A 44 4.38 -4.26 -2.60
CA THR A 44 5.72 -3.74 -2.28
C THR A 44 6.80 -4.49 -3.07
N ASP A 45 6.69 -5.81 -3.21
CA ASP A 45 7.63 -6.62 -4.00
C ASP A 45 7.62 -6.27 -5.49
N ALA A 46 6.46 -5.89 -6.04
CA ALA A 46 6.33 -5.42 -7.41
C ALA A 46 6.64 -3.92 -7.58
N TYR A 47 6.84 -3.18 -6.49
CA TYR A 47 6.99 -1.73 -6.52
C TYR A 47 8.43 -1.30 -6.79
N HIS A 48 8.72 -1.01 -8.05
CA HIS A 48 10.03 -0.52 -8.49
C HIS A 48 10.06 1.01 -8.56
N ARG A 49 10.13 1.67 -7.40
CA ARG A 49 10.13 3.15 -7.31
C ARG A 49 11.26 3.85 -8.09
N TYR A 50 12.39 3.16 -8.31
CA TYR A 50 13.62 3.74 -8.87
C TYR A 50 14.16 2.98 -10.10
N GLN A 51 13.37 2.11 -10.73
CA GLN A 51 13.65 1.67 -12.10
C GLN A 51 13.04 2.67 -13.09
#